data_AF-A0A9W2YTR7-F1
#
_entry.id   AF-A0A9W2YTR7-F1
#
_cell.length_a   1.000
_cell.length_b   1.000
_cell.length_c   1.000
_cell.angle_alpha   90.00
_cell.angle_beta   90.00
_cell.angle_gamma   90.00
#
_symmetry.space_group_name_H-M   'P 1'
#
loop_
_entity.id
_entity.type
_entity.pdbx_description
1 polymer ?
#
loop_
_entity_poly.entity_id
_entity_poly.type
_entity_poly.pdbx_seq_one_letter_code
_entity_poly.pdbx_strand_id
1 'polypeptide(L)'
;MGQFLSNPFSKPRDLFYGQHEVGEATEEIVASLEDSGSLEKSVNANTKPVQDDCKKTVNGHRDMIAVKDFTINSLPEPYHKIDGIYNLTTCLIYLTVRIITKKVSSKRPEFVPNTDKECYPLYENRGNRHMGLGTGRICDVVEERGSKCTCKECKTKCKKSWTIKVFTATHVVFDDEEAEDMTCSLFYDDENKLKEIIKLTGFKKIWSDSGGDLCLLSTVTCNEELSKKLSAKIKEFNKCWSSLQNMHEKDKTQERLVILVSHPHGRAKRISFGFGIDIGRIQGHDFNKFVYSSPTCPGTSGGPVYVLGNNLYATEIVHGGALNDFTEIENIFKREPALVTKLFPSYQTGSSVIPLSFSSVYYTEDTSSEMATENSEELKILNIDPKFKFSNYSARWYPDFITNFIYSFNWFQNT
;
A
#
# COMPACT_ATOMS: atom_id res chain seq x y z
N MET A 1 10.28 10.92 65.18
CA MET A 1 9.03 11.73 65.09
C MET A 1 8.85 12.11 63.63
N GLY A 2 8.12 11.29 62.87
CA GLY A 2 7.89 11.48 61.43
C GLY A 2 6.49 12.03 61.18
N GLN A 3 6.38 13.03 60.31
CA GLN A 3 5.12 13.63 59.86
C GLN A 3 4.66 12.95 58.57
N PHE A 4 3.47 12.36 58.61
CA PHE A 4 2.65 12.01 57.45
C PHE A 4 1.67 13.17 57.20
N LEU A 5 1.65 13.69 55.97
CA LEU A 5 0.58 14.57 55.49
C LEU A 5 -0.33 13.78 54.56
N SER A 6 -1.59 13.64 54.97
CA SER A 6 -2.71 13.15 54.17
C SER A 6 -3.42 14.32 53.51
N ASN A 7 -3.85 14.12 52.26
CA ASN A 7 -4.55 15.10 51.44
C ASN A 7 -5.94 14.52 51.09
N PRO A 8 -7.07 15.18 51.41
CA PRO A 8 -8.40 14.65 51.11
C PRO A 8 -8.98 15.20 49.80
N PHE A 9 -9.57 14.27 49.05
CA PHE A 9 -10.37 14.43 47.85
C PHE A 9 -11.56 15.40 48.03
N SER A 10 -11.82 16.22 47.00
CA SER A 10 -13.07 16.95 46.80
C SER A 10 -13.76 16.50 45.49
N LYS A 11 -15.10 16.42 45.57
CA LYS A 11 -16.04 15.76 44.65
C LYS A 11 -16.29 16.56 43.34
N PRO A 12 -16.77 15.89 42.27
CA PRO A 12 -17.18 16.56 41.03
C PRO A 12 -18.60 17.17 41.13
N ARG A 13 -18.80 18.27 40.39
CA ARG A 13 -20.08 18.98 40.22
C ARG A 13 -20.85 18.42 39.02
N ASP A 14 -22.13 18.16 39.24
CA ASP A 14 -23.12 17.85 38.22
C ASP A 14 -23.43 19.08 37.35
N LEU A 15 -23.43 18.91 36.03
CA LEU A 15 -23.89 19.91 35.06
C LEU A 15 -25.07 19.33 34.27
N PHE A 16 -26.17 20.07 34.34
CA PHE A 16 -27.45 19.84 33.69
C PHE A 16 -27.32 19.81 32.16
N TYR A 17 -27.95 18.81 31.53
CA TYR A 17 -28.20 18.75 30.09
C TYR A 17 -29.50 19.51 29.76
N GLY A 18 -29.39 20.56 28.94
CA GLY A 18 -30.52 21.19 28.26
C GLY A 18 -30.80 20.48 26.94
N GLN A 19 -32.06 20.11 26.72
CA GLN A 19 -32.56 19.57 25.46
C GLN A 19 -32.63 20.69 24.41
N HIS A 20 -32.05 20.46 23.23
CA HIS A 20 -32.29 21.27 22.04
C HIS A 20 -32.92 20.39 20.96
N GLU A 21 -34.07 20.82 20.48
CA GLU A 21 -34.82 20.23 19.38
C GLU A 21 -34.01 20.29 18.07
N VAL A 22 -33.98 19.16 17.36
CA VAL A 22 -33.36 19.03 16.03
C VAL A 22 -34.48 19.14 15.00
N GLY A 23 -34.45 20.21 14.21
CA GLY A 23 -35.34 20.40 13.07
C GLY A 23 -34.94 19.51 11.88
N GLU A 24 -35.96 19.00 11.19
CA GLU A 24 -35.91 18.12 10.02
C GLU A 24 -35.21 18.80 8.82
N ALA A 25 -34.18 18.15 8.28
CA ALA A 25 -33.62 18.43 6.97
C ALA A 25 -32.90 17.17 6.44
N THR A 26 -33.67 16.14 6.10
CA THR A 26 -33.15 14.87 5.57
C THR A 26 -34.09 14.24 4.54
N GLU A 27 -34.20 14.81 3.35
CA GLU A 27 -34.72 14.06 2.19
C GLU A 27 -33.85 14.21 0.93
N GLU A 28 -33.06 15.29 0.78
CA GLU A 28 -32.31 15.53 -0.47
C GLU A 28 -30.91 14.88 -0.54
N ILE A 29 -30.40 14.32 0.56
CA ILE A 29 -29.06 13.69 0.60
C ILE A 29 -29.13 12.18 0.27
N VAL A 30 -30.28 11.55 0.46
CA VAL A 30 -30.46 10.09 0.29
C VAL A 30 -30.31 9.68 -1.18
N ALA A 31 -30.72 10.52 -2.14
CA ALA A 31 -30.70 10.20 -3.56
C ALA A 31 -29.28 10.02 -4.17
N SER A 32 -28.24 10.60 -3.56
CA SER A 32 -26.85 10.50 -4.08
C SER A 32 -26.08 9.26 -3.58
N LEU A 33 -26.53 8.65 -2.48
CA LEU A 33 -25.90 7.45 -1.92
C LEU A 33 -26.46 6.15 -2.54
N GLU A 34 -27.69 6.17 -3.03
CA GLU A 34 -28.35 5.00 -3.62
C GLU A 34 -27.74 4.58 -4.98
N ASP A 35 -27.20 5.51 -5.76
CA ASP A 35 -26.64 5.21 -7.09
C ASP A 35 -25.34 4.39 -7.01
N SER A 36 -24.52 4.62 -5.98
CA SER A 36 -23.31 3.82 -5.74
C SER A 36 -23.61 2.41 -5.21
N GLY A 37 -24.69 2.27 -4.44
CA GLY A 37 -25.16 0.97 -3.94
C GLY A 37 -25.83 0.12 -5.02
N SER A 38 -26.46 0.75 -6.01
CA SER A 38 -27.11 0.04 -7.13
C SER A 38 -26.09 -0.65 -8.03
N LEU A 39 -24.96 0.00 -8.32
CA LEU A 39 -23.88 -0.58 -9.13
C LEU A 39 -23.21 -1.76 -8.43
N GLU A 40 -22.87 -1.63 -7.13
CA GLU A 40 -22.29 -2.75 -6.36
C GLU A 40 -23.27 -3.92 -6.17
N LYS A 41 -24.55 -3.62 -5.94
CA LYS A 41 -25.60 -4.66 -5.90
C LYS A 41 -25.78 -5.32 -7.25
N SER A 42 -25.71 -4.59 -8.37
CA SER A 42 -25.82 -5.18 -9.71
C SER A 42 -24.64 -6.10 -10.06
N VAL A 43 -23.43 -5.77 -9.57
CA VAL A 43 -22.25 -6.63 -9.68
C VAL A 43 -22.39 -7.88 -8.81
N ASN A 44 -22.96 -7.78 -7.60
CA ASN A 44 -23.04 -8.89 -6.65
C ASN A 44 -24.31 -9.76 -6.75
N ALA A 45 -25.45 -9.24 -7.24
CA ALA A 45 -26.75 -9.92 -7.15
C ALA A 45 -27.04 -10.91 -8.29
N ASN A 46 -26.26 -10.90 -9.38
CA ASN A 46 -26.45 -11.80 -10.53
C ASN A 46 -25.31 -12.79 -10.78
N THR A 47 -24.30 -12.81 -9.92
CA THR A 47 -23.24 -13.80 -10.00
C THR A 47 -23.62 -15.01 -9.13
N LYS A 48 -23.97 -16.14 -9.77
CA LYS A 48 -23.71 -17.48 -9.18
C LYS A 48 -22.31 -17.45 -8.55
N PRO A 49 -22.02 -18.17 -7.44
CA PRO A 49 -20.67 -18.22 -6.89
C PRO A 49 -19.74 -18.53 -8.06
N VAL A 50 -19.01 -17.50 -8.51
CA VAL A 50 -18.19 -17.61 -9.70
C VAL A 50 -17.17 -18.64 -9.29
N GLN A 51 -17.34 -19.83 -9.83
CA GLN A 51 -16.34 -20.86 -9.78
C GLN A 51 -15.09 -20.17 -10.30
N ASP A 52 -14.04 -20.22 -9.49
CA ASP A 52 -12.82 -19.44 -9.64
C ASP A 52 -12.10 -19.87 -10.93
N ASP A 53 -12.62 -19.43 -12.09
CA ASP A 53 -12.05 -19.67 -13.42
C ASP A 53 -10.79 -18.81 -13.64
N CYS A 54 -10.15 -18.38 -12.54
CA CYS A 54 -8.88 -17.70 -12.55
C CYS A 54 -7.79 -18.65 -13.05
N LYS A 55 -7.42 -18.49 -14.32
CA LYS A 55 -6.38 -19.28 -14.98
C LYS A 55 -4.96 -18.89 -14.57
N LYS A 56 -4.78 -17.76 -13.85
CA LYS A 56 -3.44 -17.29 -13.44
C LYS A 56 -2.83 -18.13 -12.32
N THR A 57 -3.66 -18.78 -11.51
CA THR A 57 -3.22 -19.60 -10.38
C THR A 57 -3.48 -21.06 -10.66
N VAL A 58 -2.45 -21.91 -10.58
CA VAL A 58 -2.52 -23.34 -10.95
C VAL A 58 -3.61 -24.10 -10.16
N ASN A 59 -3.85 -23.70 -8.91
CA ASN A 59 -4.86 -24.30 -8.03
C ASN A 59 -6.07 -23.38 -7.77
N GLY A 60 -6.31 -22.39 -8.64
CA GLY A 60 -7.20 -21.28 -8.30
C GLY A 60 -6.67 -20.47 -7.09
N HIS A 61 -7.54 -19.78 -6.37
CA HIS A 61 -7.14 -19.01 -5.17
C HIS A 61 -6.96 -19.87 -3.91
N ARG A 62 -6.78 -21.20 -4.02
CA ARG A 62 -6.59 -22.09 -2.87
C ARG A 62 -5.31 -21.80 -2.08
N ASP A 63 -4.29 -21.31 -2.78
CA ASP A 63 -3.00 -20.92 -2.19
C ASP A 63 -3.05 -19.51 -1.56
N MET A 64 -4.23 -18.86 -1.58
CA MET A 64 -4.47 -17.55 -1.00
C MET A 64 -5.39 -17.64 0.23
N ILE A 65 -4.82 -17.41 1.40
CA ILE A 65 -5.50 -17.56 2.69
C ILE A 65 -6.49 -16.40 2.88
N ALA A 66 -7.74 -16.71 3.26
CA ALA A 66 -8.69 -15.68 3.65
C ALA A 66 -8.25 -15.03 4.96
N VAL A 67 -8.47 -13.72 5.13
CA VAL A 67 -8.10 -13.02 6.37
C VAL A 67 -8.70 -13.68 7.61
N LYS A 68 -9.96 -14.13 7.54
CA LYS A 68 -10.66 -14.80 8.65
C LYS A 68 -10.06 -16.17 9.03
N ASP A 69 -9.32 -16.79 8.12
CA ASP A 69 -8.73 -18.12 8.29
C ASP A 69 -7.22 -18.01 8.60
N PHE A 70 -6.66 -16.80 8.64
CA PHE A 70 -5.25 -16.58 8.89
C PHE A 70 -4.91 -16.76 10.37
N THR A 71 -3.94 -17.63 10.63
CA THR A 71 -3.39 -17.89 11.96
C THR A 71 -1.86 -17.94 11.88
N ILE A 72 -1.16 -17.98 13.02
CA ILE A 72 0.30 -18.16 13.02
C ILE A 72 0.74 -19.44 12.32
N ASN A 73 -0.07 -20.50 12.39
CA ASN A 73 0.19 -21.78 11.71
C ASN A 73 -0.01 -21.72 10.20
N SER A 74 -0.56 -20.62 9.68
CA SER A 74 -0.68 -20.38 8.24
C SER A 74 0.63 -19.87 7.62
N LEU A 75 1.61 -19.48 8.44
CA LEU A 75 2.93 -19.08 7.97
C LEU A 75 3.73 -20.31 7.49
N PRO A 76 4.53 -20.19 6.41
CA PRO A 76 5.43 -21.26 5.99
C PRO A 76 6.46 -21.60 7.09
N GLU A 77 6.86 -22.86 7.19
CA GLU A 77 8.05 -23.25 7.97
C GLU A 77 9.31 -22.66 7.35
N PRO A 78 10.29 -22.18 8.16
CA PRO A 78 10.36 -22.18 9.63
C PRO A 78 9.71 -20.96 10.31
N TYR A 79 9.03 -20.10 9.55
CA TYR A 79 8.58 -18.78 10.01
C TYR A 79 7.41 -18.80 10.98
N HIS A 80 6.70 -19.92 11.10
CA HIS A 80 5.59 -20.08 12.05
C HIS A 80 6.00 -19.93 13.54
N LYS A 81 7.30 -19.97 13.85
CA LYS A 81 7.86 -19.76 15.20
C LYS A 81 8.23 -18.31 15.50
N ILE A 82 8.03 -17.41 14.53
CA ILE A 82 8.47 -16.03 14.62
C ILE A 82 7.25 -15.12 14.74
N ASP A 83 6.82 -14.85 15.98
CA ASP A 83 5.64 -14.02 16.29
C ASP A 83 5.67 -12.65 15.58
N GLY A 84 6.86 -12.08 15.39
CA GLY A 84 7.03 -10.81 14.69
C GLY A 84 6.49 -10.84 13.25
N ILE A 85 6.61 -11.97 12.53
CA ILE A 85 6.11 -12.11 11.16
C ILE A 85 4.58 -12.17 11.15
N TYR A 86 3.99 -12.91 12.10
CA TYR A 86 2.53 -12.96 12.25
C TYR A 86 1.95 -11.58 12.58
N ASN A 87 2.56 -10.86 13.52
CA ASN A 87 2.13 -9.53 13.93
C ASN A 87 2.29 -8.51 12.80
N LEU A 88 3.42 -8.56 12.07
CA LEU A 88 3.63 -7.73 10.88
C LEU A 88 2.55 -8.00 9.82
N THR A 89 2.27 -9.27 9.53
CA THR A 89 1.25 -9.67 8.55
C THR A 89 -0.13 -9.16 8.96
N THR A 90 -0.47 -9.27 10.25
CA THR A 90 -1.73 -8.75 10.80
C THR A 90 -1.84 -7.22 10.62
N CYS A 91 -0.75 -6.50 10.83
CA CYS A 91 -0.71 -5.07 10.55
C CYS A 91 -0.86 -4.77 9.05
N LEU A 92 -0.20 -5.55 8.20
CA LEU A 92 -0.29 -5.40 6.75
C LEU A 92 -1.72 -5.65 6.25
N ILE A 93 -2.40 -6.68 6.80
CA ILE A 93 -3.83 -6.93 6.57
C ILE A 93 -4.63 -5.68 6.89
N TYR A 94 -4.49 -5.14 8.10
CA TYR A 94 -5.28 -3.99 8.53
C TYR A 94 -5.08 -2.75 7.64
N LEU A 95 -3.85 -2.51 7.20
CA LEU A 95 -3.48 -1.34 6.39
C LEU A 95 -3.73 -1.52 4.88
N THR A 96 -4.01 -2.76 4.43
CA THR A 96 -4.32 -3.04 3.03
C THR A 96 -5.76 -2.63 2.70
N VAL A 97 -5.91 -1.95 1.58
CA VAL A 97 -7.18 -1.39 1.09
C VAL A 97 -7.49 -1.88 -0.32
N ARG A 98 -8.79 -1.92 -0.64
CA ARG A 98 -9.27 -2.17 -2.01
C ARG A 98 -9.39 -0.85 -2.74
N ILE A 99 -8.92 -0.81 -3.99
CA ILE A 99 -9.07 0.33 -4.87
C ILE A 99 -9.98 -0.06 -6.03
N ILE A 100 -10.94 0.81 -6.32
CA ILE A 100 -11.80 0.72 -7.50
C ILE A 100 -11.73 2.05 -8.24
N THR A 101 -11.36 2.04 -9.52
CA THR A 101 -11.48 3.19 -10.42
C THR A 101 -12.68 3.01 -11.34
N LYS A 102 -13.30 4.10 -11.77
CA LYS A 102 -14.53 4.06 -12.60
C LYS A 102 -14.33 4.55 -14.03
N LYS A 103 -13.16 5.12 -14.32
CA LYS A 103 -12.77 5.64 -15.62
C LYS A 103 -11.28 5.38 -15.84
N VAL A 104 -10.91 5.33 -17.11
CA VAL A 104 -9.52 5.30 -17.55
C VAL A 104 -9.19 6.69 -18.08
N SER A 105 -8.09 7.27 -17.62
CA SER A 105 -7.64 8.58 -18.06
C SER A 105 -7.45 8.59 -19.58
N SER A 106 -7.88 9.68 -20.20
CA SER A 106 -7.59 9.97 -21.61
C SER A 106 -6.09 10.15 -21.88
N LYS A 107 -5.29 10.37 -20.82
CA LYS A 107 -3.86 10.66 -20.86
C LYS A 107 -2.96 9.44 -20.67
N ARG A 108 -3.52 8.23 -20.51
CA ARG A 108 -2.69 7.01 -20.44
C ARG A 108 -1.85 6.91 -21.72
N PRO A 109 -0.52 6.68 -21.61
CA PRO A 109 0.35 6.59 -22.78
C PRO A 109 0.02 5.33 -23.58
N GLU A 110 0.39 5.32 -24.85
CA GLU A 110 0.26 4.13 -25.70
C GLU A 110 1.17 3.01 -25.24
N PHE A 111 2.42 3.34 -24.93
CA PHE A 111 3.43 2.37 -24.53
C PHE A 111 3.88 2.59 -23.09
N VAL A 112 4.38 1.52 -22.47
CA VAL A 112 5.14 1.61 -21.22
C VAL A 112 6.32 2.55 -21.43
N PRO A 113 6.60 3.48 -20.48
CA PRO A 113 7.74 4.38 -20.59
C PRO A 113 9.04 3.63 -20.90
N ASN A 114 9.81 4.14 -21.85
CA ASN A 114 11.07 3.54 -22.32
C ASN A 114 10.91 2.19 -23.05
N THR A 115 9.71 1.87 -23.52
CA THR A 115 9.46 0.74 -24.41
C THR A 115 8.70 1.21 -25.65
N ASP A 116 8.96 0.57 -26.79
CA ASP A 116 8.32 0.93 -28.07
C ASP A 116 7.28 -0.13 -28.50
N LYS A 117 7.05 -1.15 -27.67
CA LYS A 117 6.36 -2.39 -28.06
C LYS A 117 5.33 -2.86 -27.06
N GLU A 118 5.46 -2.50 -25.78
CA GLU A 118 4.55 -2.96 -24.74
C GLU A 118 3.48 -1.90 -24.50
N CYS A 119 2.22 -2.20 -24.82
CA CYS A 119 1.14 -1.27 -24.60
C CYS A 119 0.94 -1.00 -23.10
N TYR A 120 0.72 0.25 -22.73
CA TYR A 120 0.42 0.60 -21.35
C TYR A 120 -0.91 -0.06 -20.92
N PRO A 121 -1.02 -0.56 -19.68
CA PRO A 121 -2.25 -1.18 -19.21
C PRO A 121 -3.47 -0.27 -19.39
N LEU A 122 -4.55 -0.85 -19.94
CA LEU A 122 -5.83 -0.17 -20.21
C LEU A 122 -5.73 0.99 -21.22
N TYR A 123 -4.65 1.11 -21.98
CA TYR A 123 -4.51 2.14 -23.03
C TYR A 123 -5.71 2.19 -23.98
N GLU A 124 -6.14 1.03 -24.49
CA GLU A 124 -7.28 0.90 -25.41
C GLU A 124 -8.61 1.41 -24.81
N ASN A 125 -8.68 1.56 -23.48
CA ASN A 125 -9.86 2.02 -22.77
C ASN A 125 -9.79 3.50 -22.37
N ARG A 126 -8.73 4.24 -22.73
CA ARG A 126 -8.56 5.67 -22.41
C ARG A 126 -9.82 6.51 -22.70
N GLY A 127 -10.16 7.41 -21.78
CA GLY A 127 -11.33 8.28 -21.89
C GLY A 127 -12.68 7.58 -21.71
N ASN A 128 -12.71 6.26 -21.57
CA ASN A 128 -13.95 5.50 -21.35
C ASN A 128 -14.19 5.22 -19.86
N ARG A 129 -15.45 4.98 -19.53
CA ARG A 129 -15.83 4.39 -18.24
C ARG A 129 -15.44 2.92 -18.25
N HIS A 130 -14.51 2.56 -17.37
CA HIS A 130 -14.05 1.19 -17.16
C HIS A 130 -13.83 0.99 -15.68
N MET A 131 -14.26 -0.15 -15.15
CA MET A 131 -14.08 -0.47 -13.74
C MET A 131 -12.71 -1.11 -13.54
N GLY A 132 -11.73 -0.32 -13.10
CA GLY A 132 -10.43 -0.84 -12.70
C GLY A 132 -10.48 -1.39 -11.27
N LEU A 133 -9.77 -2.49 -11.04
CA LEU A 133 -9.65 -3.12 -9.72
C LEU A 133 -8.18 -3.18 -9.33
N GLY A 134 -7.90 -2.80 -8.09
CA GLY A 134 -6.56 -2.91 -7.53
C GLY A 134 -6.57 -2.94 -6.01
N THR A 135 -5.37 -2.91 -5.47
CA THR A 135 -5.08 -2.91 -4.04
C THR A 135 -4.16 -1.71 -3.73
N GLY A 136 -4.20 -1.22 -2.49
CA GLY A 136 -3.18 -0.32 -1.98
C GLY A 136 -2.86 -0.58 -0.51
N ARG A 137 -1.94 0.20 0.05
CA ARG A 137 -1.58 0.19 1.46
C ARG A 137 -1.60 1.59 2.04
N ILE A 138 -2.31 1.77 3.15
CA ILE A 138 -2.22 3.00 3.93
C ILE A 138 -0.83 3.07 4.56
N CYS A 139 -0.08 4.13 4.23
CA CYS A 139 1.30 4.30 4.67
C CYS A 139 1.48 5.40 5.72
N ASP A 140 0.58 6.39 5.76
CA ASP A 140 0.69 7.52 6.68
C ASP A 140 -0.67 8.16 6.99
N VAL A 141 -0.77 8.79 8.15
CA VAL A 141 -1.92 9.59 8.59
C VAL A 141 -1.41 10.85 9.30
N VAL A 142 -1.67 12.00 8.70
CA VAL A 142 -1.16 13.30 9.17
C VAL A 142 -2.31 14.17 9.68
N GLU A 143 -2.23 14.64 10.93
CA GLU A 143 -3.18 15.63 11.47
C GLU A 143 -2.92 17.00 10.83
N GLU A 144 -3.92 17.53 10.14
CA GLU A 144 -3.92 18.87 9.58
C GLU A 144 -4.44 19.85 10.63
N ARG A 145 -3.64 20.88 10.94
CA ARG A 145 -4.01 21.91 11.92
C ARG A 145 -4.36 23.22 11.23
N GLY A 146 -5.56 23.73 11.51
CA GLY A 146 -5.95 25.10 11.16
C GLY A 146 -6.34 25.34 9.70
N SER A 147 -6.35 24.31 8.85
CA SER A 147 -6.91 24.38 7.49
C SER A 147 -8.42 24.12 7.51
N LYS A 148 -9.14 24.67 6.52
CA LYS A 148 -10.54 24.29 6.26
C LYS A 148 -10.54 22.83 5.79
N CYS A 149 -11.35 21.95 6.40
CA CYS A 149 -11.46 20.57 5.91
C CYS A 149 -11.89 20.57 4.44
N THR A 150 -11.14 19.88 3.60
CA THR A 150 -11.48 19.63 2.20
C THR A 150 -12.13 18.27 2.00
N CYS A 151 -12.47 17.59 3.10
CA CYS A 151 -13.19 16.32 3.08
C CYS A 151 -14.60 16.53 2.51
N LYS A 152 -15.05 15.60 1.66
CA LYS A 152 -16.37 15.70 0.97
C LYS A 152 -17.56 15.68 1.95
N GLU A 153 -17.38 15.13 3.15
CA GLU A 153 -18.44 14.95 4.15
C GLU A 153 -18.67 16.20 5.04
N CYS A 154 -17.64 17.03 5.28
CA CYS A 154 -17.81 18.23 6.11
C CYS A 154 -18.46 19.35 5.28
N LYS A 155 -19.77 19.56 5.48
CA LYS A 155 -20.46 20.79 5.03
C LYS A 155 -20.14 22.01 5.91
N THR A 156 -19.54 21.80 7.08
CA THR A 156 -19.24 22.83 8.08
C THR A 156 -17.76 22.86 8.46
N LYS A 157 -17.34 23.90 9.20
CA LYS A 157 -15.95 24.04 9.69
C LYS A 157 -15.63 22.93 10.69
N CYS A 158 -14.93 21.89 10.24
CA CYS A 158 -14.37 20.84 11.11
C CYS A 158 -13.09 21.37 11.80
N LYS A 159 -12.97 21.18 13.13
CA LYS A 159 -11.85 21.70 13.94
C LYS A 159 -10.52 20.99 13.65
N LYS A 160 -10.59 19.74 13.20
CA LYS A 160 -9.47 18.87 12.89
C LYS A 160 -9.80 18.04 11.65
N SER A 161 -8.79 17.79 10.85
CA SER A 161 -8.85 16.85 9.73
C SER A 161 -7.54 16.08 9.65
N TRP A 162 -7.56 14.97 8.93
CA TRP A 162 -6.40 14.11 8.73
C TRP A 162 -6.25 13.80 7.25
N THR A 163 -5.01 13.87 6.78
CA THR A 163 -4.63 13.41 5.45
C THR A 163 -4.19 11.95 5.56
N ILE A 164 -4.92 11.06 4.90
CA ILE A 164 -4.58 9.64 4.78
C ILE A 164 -3.83 9.45 3.47
N LYS A 165 -2.66 8.82 3.52
CA LYS A 165 -1.84 8.51 2.35
C LYS A 165 -1.86 7.02 2.03
N VAL A 166 -1.91 6.69 0.74
CA VAL A 166 -2.02 5.32 0.24
C VAL A 166 -1.00 5.10 -0.87
N PHE A 167 -0.18 4.06 -0.75
CA PHE A 167 0.60 3.54 -1.87
C PHE A 167 -0.22 2.54 -2.68
N THR A 168 -0.06 2.58 -4.00
CA THR A 168 -0.57 1.59 -4.95
C THR A 168 0.33 1.58 -6.18
N ALA A 169 -0.03 0.81 -7.21
CA ALA A 169 0.70 0.79 -8.46
C ALA A 169 0.25 1.93 -9.40
N THR A 170 1.18 2.51 -10.15
CA THR A 170 0.89 3.61 -11.09
C THR A 170 -0.10 3.19 -12.18
N HIS A 171 -0.02 1.95 -12.66
CA HIS A 171 -1.01 1.48 -13.63
C HIS A 171 -2.41 1.25 -13.05
N VAL A 172 -2.57 1.16 -11.72
CA VAL A 172 -3.88 1.06 -11.04
C VAL A 172 -4.54 2.44 -10.98
N VAL A 173 -3.78 3.48 -10.63
CA VAL A 173 -4.22 4.88 -10.65
C VAL A 173 -3.16 5.74 -11.31
N PHE A 174 -3.41 6.07 -12.58
CA PHE A 174 -2.42 6.71 -13.45
C PHE A 174 -2.23 8.20 -13.13
N ASP A 175 -3.32 8.95 -12.96
CA ASP A 175 -3.30 10.39 -12.76
C ASP A 175 -4.41 10.90 -11.82
N ASP A 176 -4.48 12.22 -11.66
CA ASP A 176 -5.52 12.87 -10.84
C ASP A 176 -6.93 12.64 -11.38
N GLU A 177 -7.08 12.48 -12.70
CA GLU A 177 -8.37 12.20 -13.30
C GLU A 177 -8.91 10.88 -12.72
N GLU A 178 -8.12 9.80 -12.79
CA GLU A 178 -8.50 8.50 -12.23
C GLU A 178 -8.63 8.52 -10.69
N ALA A 179 -7.73 9.24 -10.00
CA ALA A 179 -7.75 9.34 -8.55
C ALA A 179 -9.02 10.02 -8.02
N GLU A 180 -9.55 11.03 -8.71
CA GLU A 180 -10.72 11.77 -8.25
C GLU A 180 -12.00 10.90 -8.20
N ASP A 181 -12.15 9.99 -9.17
CA ASP A 181 -13.28 9.06 -9.28
C ASP A 181 -13.06 7.73 -8.55
N MET A 182 -11.87 7.52 -7.98
CA MET A 182 -11.57 6.29 -7.28
C MET A 182 -12.33 6.19 -5.96
N THR A 183 -12.59 4.95 -5.56
CA THR A 183 -13.06 4.61 -4.21
C THR A 183 -12.05 3.68 -3.56
N CYS A 184 -11.70 3.98 -2.31
CA CYS A 184 -10.81 3.18 -1.50
C CYS A 184 -11.59 2.56 -0.33
N SER A 185 -11.74 1.25 -0.31
CA SER A 185 -12.50 0.52 0.72
C SER A 185 -11.57 -0.10 1.75
N LEU A 186 -11.75 0.29 3.02
CA LEU A 186 -11.04 -0.23 4.17
C LEU A 186 -11.82 -1.40 4.79
N PHE A 187 -11.10 -2.32 5.42
CA PHE A 187 -11.68 -3.44 6.20
C PHE A 187 -12.58 -4.38 5.37
N TYR A 188 -12.32 -4.47 4.06
CA TYR A 188 -13.03 -5.42 3.20
C TYR A 188 -12.42 -6.82 3.31
N ASP A 189 -12.63 -7.43 4.48
CA ASP A 189 -12.01 -8.69 4.92
C ASP A 189 -12.94 -9.89 4.65
N ASP A 190 -14.25 -9.65 4.57
CA ASP A 190 -15.29 -10.66 4.34
C ASP A 190 -16.40 -10.08 3.46
N GLU A 191 -16.78 -10.80 2.41
CA GLU A 191 -17.85 -10.41 1.48
C GLU A 191 -19.22 -10.32 2.17
N ASN A 192 -19.40 -11.00 3.30
CA ASN A 192 -20.64 -11.00 4.06
C ASN A 192 -20.75 -9.81 5.04
N LYS A 193 -19.66 -9.07 5.28
CA LYS A 193 -19.57 -8.00 6.28
C LYS A 193 -19.55 -6.60 5.65
N LEU A 194 -20.37 -6.39 4.62
CA LEU A 194 -20.36 -5.14 3.84
C LEU A 194 -20.65 -3.87 4.69
N LYS A 195 -21.36 -4.01 5.82
CA LYS A 195 -21.67 -2.90 6.73
C LYS A 195 -20.46 -2.39 7.53
N GLU A 196 -19.40 -3.18 7.63
CA GLU A 196 -18.17 -2.83 8.36
C GLU A 196 -17.17 -2.09 7.47
N ILE A 197 -17.42 -2.03 6.15
CA ILE A 197 -16.53 -1.41 5.17
C ILE A 197 -16.63 0.11 5.26
N ILE A 198 -15.49 0.76 5.44
CA ILE A 198 -15.38 2.22 5.34
C ILE A 198 -14.89 2.59 3.95
N LYS A 199 -15.61 3.47 3.26
CA LYS A 199 -15.24 3.97 1.93
C LYS A 199 -14.65 5.37 2.04
N LEU A 200 -13.44 5.54 1.50
CA LEU A 200 -12.81 6.84 1.30
C LEU A 200 -12.91 7.24 -0.17
N THR A 201 -13.10 8.52 -0.43
CA THR A 201 -13.21 9.10 -1.78
C THR A 201 -12.48 10.44 -1.85
N GLY A 202 -12.46 11.07 -3.04
CA GLY A 202 -11.85 12.40 -3.20
C GLY A 202 -10.33 12.36 -3.07
N PHE A 203 -9.72 11.32 -3.65
CA PHE A 203 -8.28 11.19 -3.65
C PHE A 203 -7.65 12.16 -4.65
N LYS A 204 -6.39 12.49 -4.38
CA LYS A 204 -5.49 13.20 -5.28
C LYS A 204 -4.21 12.40 -5.41
N LYS A 205 -3.60 12.43 -6.60
CA LYS A 205 -2.26 11.91 -6.80
C LYS A 205 -1.26 12.92 -6.24
N ILE A 206 -0.39 12.45 -5.35
CA ILE A 206 0.68 13.26 -4.77
C ILE A 206 1.96 13.09 -5.57
N TRP A 207 2.27 11.85 -5.94
CA TRP A 207 3.49 11.50 -6.64
C TRP A 207 3.30 10.15 -7.33
N SER A 208 4.04 9.91 -8.41
CA SER A 208 4.10 8.62 -9.08
C SER A 208 5.45 8.43 -9.76
N ASP A 209 5.98 7.22 -9.67
CA ASP A 209 7.06 6.71 -10.50
C ASP A 209 6.46 5.72 -11.50
N SER A 210 6.55 6.07 -12.77
CA SER A 210 6.05 5.22 -13.85
C SER A 210 6.99 4.07 -14.22
N GLY A 211 8.29 4.19 -13.91
CA GLY A 211 9.27 3.12 -14.12
C GLY A 211 9.20 2.06 -13.01
N GLY A 212 9.12 2.50 -11.76
CA GLY A 212 8.91 1.64 -10.60
C GLY A 212 7.47 1.14 -10.41
N ASP A 213 6.53 1.62 -11.23
CA ASP A 213 5.10 1.33 -11.12
C ASP A 213 4.54 1.60 -9.71
N LEU A 214 4.96 2.70 -9.08
CA LEU A 214 4.59 3.07 -7.71
C LEU A 214 3.92 4.45 -7.68
N CYS A 215 2.77 4.54 -7.02
CA CYS A 215 1.97 5.75 -6.93
C CYS A 215 1.58 6.06 -5.48
N LEU A 216 1.71 7.33 -5.08
CA LEU A 216 1.29 7.84 -3.78
C LEU A 216 0.05 8.71 -3.95
N LEU A 217 -1.01 8.31 -3.26
CA LEU A 217 -2.31 8.96 -3.27
C LEU A 217 -2.59 9.56 -1.89
N SER A 218 -3.44 10.58 -1.83
CA SER A 218 -3.93 11.11 -0.56
C SER A 218 -5.40 11.48 -0.60
N THR A 219 -6.06 11.39 0.55
CA THR A 219 -7.42 11.90 0.78
C THR A 219 -7.52 12.52 2.17
N VAL A 220 -8.52 13.35 2.39
CA VAL A 220 -8.76 14.04 3.67
C VAL A 220 -10.03 13.49 4.34
N THR A 221 -9.93 13.19 5.63
CA THR A 221 -11.07 12.82 6.47
C THR A 221 -11.13 13.67 7.73
N CYS A 222 -12.33 13.84 8.30
CA CYS A 222 -12.54 14.40 9.64
C CYS A 222 -12.85 13.33 10.69
N ASN A 223 -12.78 12.05 10.34
CA ASN A 223 -13.04 10.96 11.27
C ASN A 223 -11.82 10.72 12.19
N GLU A 224 -11.88 11.31 13.38
CA GLU A 224 -10.81 11.24 14.38
C GLU A 224 -10.55 9.80 14.86
N GLU A 225 -11.62 9.01 15.04
CA GLU A 225 -11.52 7.64 15.53
C GLU A 225 -10.78 6.75 14.51
N LEU A 226 -11.17 6.82 13.24
CA LEU A 226 -10.51 6.12 12.15
C LEU A 226 -9.04 6.53 12.06
N SER A 227 -8.77 7.83 12.09
CA SER A 227 -7.41 8.37 11.97
C SER A 227 -6.50 7.91 13.10
N LYS A 228 -7.01 7.85 14.33
CA LYS A 228 -6.28 7.30 15.49
C LYS A 228 -6.01 5.80 15.34
N LYS A 229 -7.00 5.01 14.90
CA LYS A 229 -6.84 3.57 14.68
C LYS A 229 -5.77 3.28 13.63
N LEU A 230 -5.83 3.95 12.48
CA LEU A 230 -4.85 3.82 11.41
C LEU A 230 -3.45 4.23 11.89
N SER A 231 -3.32 5.39 12.54
CA SER A 231 -2.05 5.88 13.10
C SER A 231 -1.43 4.89 14.10
N ALA A 232 -2.24 4.31 14.98
CA ALA A 232 -1.79 3.31 15.93
C ALA A 232 -1.29 2.06 15.21
N LYS A 233 -2.00 1.59 14.19
CA LYS A 233 -1.60 0.40 13.44
C LYS A 233 -0.36 0.60 12.58
N ILE A 234 -0.15 1.79 12.00
CA ILE A 234 1.11 2.14 11.31
C ILE A 234 2.29 2.08 12.29
N LYS A 235 2.14 2.61 13.50
CA LYS A 235 3.20 2.53 14.53
C LYS A 235 3.52 1.09 14.92
N GLU A 236 2.50 0.26 15.07
CA GLU A 236 2.65 -1.16 15.34
C GLU A 236 3.37 -1.89 14.20
N PHE A 237 2.97 -1.61 12.95
CA PHE A 237 3.65 -2.13 11.75
C PHE A 237 5.14 -1.76 11.75
N ASN A 238 5.47 -0.48 11.95
CA ASN A 238 6.85 0.01 11.97
C ASN A 238 7.67 -0.65 13.07
N LYS A 239 7.06 -0.86 14.25
CA LYS A 239 7.70 -1.58 15.36
C LYS A 239 8.00 -3.04 14.96
N CYS A 240 7.01 -3.76 14.44
CA CYS A 240 7.20 -5.15 13.98
C CYS A 240 8.28 -5.23 12.90
N TRP A 241 8.19 -4.38 11.88
CA TRP A 241 9.15 -4.31 10.80
C TRP A 241 10.58 -4.07 11.30
N SER A 242 10.80 -3.09 12.18
CA SER A 242 12.13 -2.76 12.70
C SER A 242 12.77 -3.92 13.46
N SER A 243 11.96 -4.76 14.12
CA SER A 243 12.45 -5.96 14.81
C SER A 243 12.87 -7.08 13.86
N LEU A 244 12.39 -7.06 12.61
CA LEU A 244 12.63 -8.10 11.61
C LEU A 244 13.70 -7.71 10.58
N GLN A 245 14.08 -6.43 10.49
CA GLN A 245 14.98 -5.93 9.43
C GLN A 245 16.33 -6.68 9.42
N ASN A 246 16.89 -6.97 10.59
CA ASN A 246 18.24 -7.56 10.72
C ASN A 246 18.27 -9.08 10.43
N MET A 247 17.14 -9.74 10.19
CA MET A 247 17.11 -11.20 10.05
C MET A 247 17.78 -11.70 8.76
N HIS A 248 17.84 -10.89 7.70
CA HIS A 248 18.38 -11.31 6.39
C HIS A 248 19.40 -10.33 5.78
N GLU A 249 19.95 -9.38 6.57
CA GLU A 249 20.91 -8.38 6.06
C GLU A 249 22.22 -9.00 5.53
N LYS A 250 22.56 -10.23 5.96
CA LYS A 250 23.89 -10.82 5.68
C LYS A 250 24.05 -11.45 4.29
N ASP A 251 22.96 -11.70 3.56
CA ASP A 251 23.05 -12.32 2.23
C ASP A 251 21.92 -11.86 1.30
N LYS A 252 22.25 -10.96 0.35
CA LYS A 252 21.30 -10.48 -0.68
C LYS A 252 20.94 -11.55 -1.72
N THR A 253 21.74 -12.61 -1.84
CA THR A 253 21.50 -13.68 -2.82
C THR A 253 20.56 -14.75 -2.28
N GLN A 254 20.27 -14.75 -0.98
CA GLN A 254 19.36 -15.72 -0.37
C GLN A 254 17.91 -15.44 -0.74
N GLU A 255 17.20 -16.54 -0.92
CA GLU A 255 15.76 -16.55 -1.04
C GLU A 255 15.14 -16.01 0.25
N ARG A 256 14.17 -15.12 0.12
CA ARG A 256 13.52 -14.44 1.25
C ARG A 256 12.03 -14.71 1.23
N LEU A 257 11.43 -14.85 2.41
CA LEU A 257 9.98 -14.90 2.56
C LEU A 257 9.37 -13.62 1.99
N VAL A 258 8.34 -13.82 1.17
CA VAL A 258 7.50 -12.76 0.60
C VAL A 258 6.09 -12.90 1.14
N ILE A 259 5.57 -11.81 1.66
CA ILE A 259 4.21 -11.70 2.17
C ILE A 259 3.47 -10.69 1.31
N LEU A 260 2.38 -11.13 0.69
CA LEU A 260 1.52 -10.29 -0.14
C LEU A 260 0.12 -10.30 0.42
N VAL A 261 -0.43 -9.12 0.71
CA VAL A 261 -1.83 -8.95 1.07
C VAL A 261 -2.52 -8.18 -0.04
N SER A 262 -3.64 -8.70 -0.55
CA SER A 262 -4.34 -8.02 -1.65
C SER A 262 -5.81 -8.35 -1.76
N HIS A 263 -6.47 -7.73 -2.74
CA HIS A 263 -7.85 -8.00 -3.15
C HIS A 263 -7.90 -8.71 -4.52
N PRO A 264 -7.65 -10.03 -4.59
CA PRO A 264 -7.86 -10.86 -5.77
C PRO A 264 -9.21 -10.59 -6.43
N HIS A 265 -9.21 -10.21 -7.71
CA HIS A 265 -10.39 -9.82 -8.49
C HIS A 265 -11.25 -8.74 -7.83
N GLY A 266 -10.66 -7.90 -6.99
CA GLY A 266 -11.40 -6.93 -6.17
C GLY A 266 -12.27 -7.57 -5.10
N ARG A 267 -12.09 -8.84 -4.75
CA ARG A 267 -12.87 -9.54 -3.72
C ARG A 267 -12.35 -9.25 -2.31
N ALA A 268 -12.89 -9.93 -1.31
CA ALA A 268 -12.40 -9.83 0.07
C ALA A 268 -10.89 -10.14 0.14
N LYS A 269 -10.19 -9.47 1.08
CA LYS A 269 -8.73 -9.58 1.20
C LYS A 269 -8.25 -11.03 1.33
N ARG A 270 -7.11 -11.29 0.72
CA ARG A 270 -6.37 -12.55 0.83
C ARG A 270 -4.91 -12.30 1.13
N ILE A 271 -4.27 -13.32 1.68
CA ILE A 271 -2.85 -13.34 2.02
C ILE A 271 -2.20 -14.43 1.18
N SER A 272 -1.09 -14.10 0.53
CA SER A 272 -0.29 -15.02 -0.26
C SER A 272 1.12 -15.01 0.27
N PHE A 273 1.66 -16.20 0.51
CA PHE A 273 3.05 -16.40 0.87
C PHE A 273 3.80 -16.99 -0.30
N GLY A 274 5.08 -16.68 -0.35
CA GLY A 274 5.98 -17.23 -1.33
C GLY A 274 7.38 -16.81 -0.97
N PHE A 275 8.25 -16.95 -1.95
CA PHE A 275 9.65 -16.69 -1.78
C PHE A 275 10.18 -15.97 -2.99
N GLY A 276 11.21 -15.16 -2.80
CA GLY A 276 11.81 -14.45 -3.91
C GLY A 276 13.24 -14.03 -3.67
N ILE A 277 13.82 -13.50 -4.73
CA ILE A 277 15.21 -13.08 -4.79
C ILE A 277 15.26 -11.68 -5.39
N ASP A 278 16.16 -10.87 -4.84
CA ASP A 278 16.56 -9.58 -5.40
C ASP A 278 17.52 -9.87 -6.56
N ILE A 279 17.08 -9.55 -7.79
CA ILE A 279 17.90 -9.72 -8.99
C ILE A 279 18.74 -8.47 -9.31
N GLY A 280 18.78 -7.51 -8.39
CA GLY A 280 19.56 -6.29 -8.50
C GLY A 280 18.97 -5.27 -9.48
N ARG A 281 19.80 -4.28 -9.82
CA ARG A 281 19.44 -3.22 -10.77
C ARG A 281 19.32 -3.80 -12.17
N ILE A 282 18.22 -3.47 -12.84
CA ILE A 282 18.08 -3.77 -14.27
C ILE A 282 18.91 -2.75 -15.05
N GLN A 283 19.62 -3.20 -16.08
CA GLN A 283 20.39 -2.30 -16.94
C GLN A 283 19.46 -1.26 -17.58
N GLY A 284 19.80 0.03 -17.42
CA GLY A 284 19.00 1.14 -17.95
C GLY A 284 17.91 1.66 -16.99
N HIS A 285 17.81 1.10 -15.79
CA HIS A 285 16.85 1.52 -14.78
C HIS A 285 17.51 1.76 -13.42
N ASP A 286 17.07 2.79 -12.71
CA ASP A 286 17.56 3.14 -11.36
C ASP A 286 16.87 2.35 -10.24
N PHE A 287 16.16 1.28 -10.60
CA PHE A 287 15.44 0.41 -9.67
C PHE A 287 15.99 -1.01 -9.67
N ASN A 288 15.96 -1.61 -8.48
CA ASN A 288 16.11 -3.04 -8.29
C ASN A 288 14.81 -3.75 -8.63
N LYS A 289 14.92 -5.01 -9.05
CA LYS A 289 13.77 -5.88 -9.30
C LYS A 289 13.78 -7.06 -8.35
N PHE A 290 12.61 -7.32 -7.77
CA PHE A 290 12.38 -8.50 -6.95
C PHE A 290 11.48 -9.46 -7.71
N VAL A 291 11.90 -10.72 -7.86
CA VAL A 291 11.10 -11.78 -8.48
C VAL A 291 10.68 -12.76 -7.40
N TYR A 292 9.40 -13.12 -7.37
CA TYR A 292 8.86 -13.96 -6.31
C TYR A 292 7.73 -14.90 -6.78
N SER A 293 7.50 -15.94 -5.97
CA SER A 293 6.58 -17.04 -6.26
C SER A 293 5.19 -16.90 -5.61
N SER A 294 4.97 -15.88 -4.76
CA SER A 294 3.66 -15.68 -4.12
C SER A 294 2.55 -15.55 -5.18
N PRO A 295 1.44 -16.30 -5.05
CA PRO A 295 0.32 -16.24 -5.99
C PRO A 295 -0.21 -14.82 -6.21
N THR A 296 -0.53 -14.50 -7.47
CA THR A 296 -1.16 -13.23 -7.85
C THR A 296 -2.23 -13.45 -8.92
N CYS A 297 -3.15 -12.50 -9.04
CA CYS A 297 -4.20 -12.51 -10.05
C CYS A 297 -4.64 -11.06 -10.35
N PRO A 298 -5.54 -10.81 -11.34
CA PRO A 298 -6.11 -9.47 -11.53
C PRO A 298 -6.66 -8.91 -10.22
N GLY A 299 -6.49 -7.61 -9.95
CA GLY A 299 -6.87 -6.98 -8.68
C GLY A 299 -5.81 -7.05 -7.57
N THR A 300 -4.81 -7.93 -7.70
CA THR A 300 -3.65 -7.95 -6.80
C THR A 300 -2.69 -6.77 -7.02
N SER A 301 -2.71 -6.14 -8.21
CA SER A 301 -1.89 -4.97 -8.52
C SER A 301 -1.98 -3.86 -7.48
N GLY A 302 -0.84 -3.27 -7.14
CA GLY A 302 -0.72 -2.25 -6.10
C GLY A 302 -0.78 -2.79 -4.67
N GLY A 303 -1.00 -4.10 -4.49
CA GLY A 303 -1.01 -4.72 -3.18
C GLY A 303 0.37 -4.70 -2.55
N PRO A 304 0.48 -4.43 -1.23
CA PRO A 304 1.77 -4.35 -0.59
C PRO A 304 2.48 -5.69 -0.57
N VAL A 305 3.75 -5.65 -0.97
CA VAL A 305 4.66 -6.80 -0.95
C VAL A 305 5.68 -6.54 0.14
N TYR A 306 5.67 -7.38 1.17
CA TYR A 306 6.70 -7.36 2.19
C TYR A 306 7.73 -8.47 1.91
N VAL A 307 8.99 -8.06 1.75
CA VAL A 307 10.13 -8.97 1.63
C VAL A 307 10.86 -8.99 2.97
N LEU A 308 11.06 -10.18 3.54
CA LEU A 308 11.69 -10.31 4.85
C LEU A 308 13.12 -9.76 4.85
N GLY A 309 13.42 -8.91 5.84
CA GLY A 309 14.71 -8.21 5.94
C GLY A 309 14.89 -7.04 4.98
N ASN A 310 13.87 -6.68 4.20
CA ASN A 310 13.95 -5.49 3.35
C ASN A 310 13.81 -4.19 4.14
N ASN A 311 14.55 -3.16 3.71
CA ASN A 311 14.45 -1.83 4.29
C ASN A 311 13.25 -1.05 3.70
N LEU A 312 12.10 -1.11 4.38
CA LEU A 312 10.89 -0.44 3.92
C LEU A 312 10.95 1.09 3.99
N TYR A 313 11.85 1.67 4.78
CA TYR A 313 12.03 3.13 4.77
C TYR A 313 12.79 3.61 3.56
N ALA A 314 13.67 2.78 3.00
CA ALA A 314 14.37 3.08 1.77
C ALA A 314 13.52 2.72 0.54
N THR A 315 12.71 1.66 0.63
CA THR A 315 12.07 1.05 -0.54
C THR A 315 10.64 0.58 -0.22
N GLU A 316 9.64 1.25 -0.80
CA GLU A 316 8.27 0.76 -0.78
C GLU A 316 8.07 -0.21 -1.95
N ILE A 317 7.47 -1.37 -1.69
CA ILE A 317 7.29 -2.43 -2.69
C ILE A 317 5.80 -2.74 -2.81
N VAL A 318 5.24 -2.52 -4.00
CA VAL A 318 3.85 -2.86 -4.36
C VAL A 318 3.86 -3.81 -5.55
N HIS A 319 2.94 -4.77 -5.60
CA HIS A 319 2.88 -5.70 -6.72
C HIS A 319 2.58 -4.98 -8.04
N GLY A 320 3.52 -5.05 -8.99
CA GLY A 320 3.32 -4.62 -10.37
C GLY A 320 2.69 -5.75 -11.18
N GLY A 321 1.46 -5.57 -11.66
CA GLY A 321 0.75 -6.57 -12.47
C GLY A 321 0.75 -6.28 -13.98
N ALA A 322 1.42 -5.21 -14.39
CA ALA A 322 1.36 -4.62 -15.73
C ALA A 322 2.47 -5.05 -16.67
N LEU A 323 3.69 -5.16 -16.15
CA LEU A 323 4.90 -5.33 -16.95
C LEU A 323 5.22 -6.80 -17.06
N ASN A 324 4.84 -7.37 -18.20
CA ASN A 324 5.17 -8.74 -18.55
C ASN A 324 6.60 -8.78 -19.08
N ASP A 325 7.55 -8.45 -18.23
CA ASP A 325 8.96 -8.45 -18.58
C ASP A 325 9.55 -9.87 -18.48
N PHE A 326 8.80 -10.82 -19.03
CA PHE A 326 9.18 -12.22 -19.14
C PHE A 326 10.43 -12.36 -19.99
N THR A 327 10.65 -11.47 -20.97
CA THR A 327 11.83 -11.55 -21.83
C THR A 327 13.10 -11.27 -21.05
N GLU A 328 13.13 -10.26 -20.16
CA GLU A 328 14.31 -10.05 -19.30
C GLU A 328 14.46 -11.15 -18.27
N ILE A 329 13.37 -11.58 -17.63
CA ILE A 329 13.42 -12.66 -16.64
C ILE A 329 13.92 -13.96 -17.29
N GLU A 330 13.44 -14.29 -18.49
CA GLU A 330 13.90 -15.43 -19.26
C GLU A 330 15.38 -15.27 -19.66
N ASN A 331 15.83 -14.08 -20.05
CA ASN A 331 17.24 -13.82 -20.34
C ASN A 331 18.12 -13.91 -19.09
N ILE A 332 17.63 -13.50 -17.92
CA ILE A 332 18.31 -13.70 -16.63
C ILE A 332 18.41 -15.19 -16.33
N PHE A 333 17.31 -15.93 -16.46
CA PHE A 333 17.28 -17.37 -16.22
C PHE A 333 18.13 -18.18 -17.21
N LYS A 334 18.24 -17.73 -18.46
CA LYS A 334 19.18 -18.30 -19.44
C LYS A 334 20.63 -18.06 -19.06
N ARG A 335 20.96 -16.87 -18.53
CA ARG A 335 22.32 -16.51 -18.08
C ARG A 335 22.68 -17.17 -16.75
N GLU A 336 21.71 -17.35 -15.87
CA GLU A 336 21.88 -17.90 -14.52
C GLU A 336 20.89 -19.05 -14.23
N PRO A 337 21.04 -20.22 -14.87
CA PRO A 337 20.12 -21.34 -14.68
C PRO A 337 20.02 -21.82 -13.22
N ALA A 338 21.09 -21.60 -12.44
CA ALA A 338 21.12 -21.91 -11.01
C ALA A 338 20.07 -21.12 -10.20
N LEU A 339 19.71 -19.89 -10.62
CA LEU A 339 18.66 -19.10 -9.96
C LEU A 339 17.28 -19.73 -10.14
N VAL A 340 17.00 -20.31 -11.32
CA VAL A 340 15.74 -21.03 -11.57
C VAL A 340 15.64 -22.23 -10.64
N THR A 341 16.69 -23.04 -10.58
CA THR A 341 16.75 -24.21 -9.70
C THR A 341 16.62 -23.84 -8.22
N LYS A 342 17.12 -22.65 -7.84
CA LYS A 342 17.03 -22.14 -6.47
C LYS A 342 15.64 -21.64 -6.12
N LEU A 343 15.02 -20.83 -6.99
CA LEU A 343 13.66 -20.31 -6.82
C LEU A 343 12.59 -21.41 -6.93
N PHE A 344 12.90 -22.48 -7.68
CA PHE A 344 11.97 -23.56 -7.94
C PHE A 344 12.67 -24.92 -7.79
N PRO A 345 12.98 -25.36 -6.56
CA PRO A 345 13.62 -26.66 -6.33
C PRO A 345 12.76 -27.82 -6.84
N SER A 346 11.44 -27.65 -6.85
CA SER A 346 10.48 -28.62 -7.39
C SER A 346 10.48 -28.71 -8.92
N TYR A 347 11.15 -27.80 -9.64
CA TYR A 347 11.24 -27.79 -11.10
C TYR A 347 12.37 -28.66 -11.68
N GLN A 348 13.11 -29.40 -10.85
CA GLN A 348 14.21 -30.26 -11.28
C GLN A 348 13.80 -31.46 -12.17
N THR A 349 12.50 -31.68 -12.41
CA THR A 349 11.99 -32.84 -13.16
C THR A 349 11.71 -32.56 -14.63
N GLY A 350 12.73 -32.14 -15.39
CA GLY A 350 12.78 -32.27 -16.86
C GLY A 350 11.65 -31.63 -17.70
N SER A 351 10.80 -30.79 -17.11
CA SER A 351 9.70 -30.14 -17.81
C SER A 351 10.17 -28.79 -18.37
N SER A 352 10.18 -28.67 -19.70
CA SER A 352 10.62 -27.48 -20.43
C SER A 352 9.62 -26.31 -20.40
N VAL A 353 8.64 -26.33 -19.50
CA VAL A 353 7.57 -25.32 -19.43
C VAL A 353 7.77 -24.49 -18.17
N ILE A 354 8.39 -23.32 -18.29
CA ILE A 354 8.47 -22.31 -17.24
C ILE A 354 7.04 -21.96 -16.77
N PRO A 355 6.73 -21.92 -15.46
CA PRO A 355 5.36 -21.70 -15.00
C PRO A 355 4.86 -20.31 -15.42
N LEU A 356 3.67 -20.23 -15.98
CA LEU A 356 3.10 -19.00 -16.57
C LEU A 356 2.72 -17.88 -15.56
N SER A 357 3.14 -17.98 -14.30
CA SER A 357 2.74 -17.03 -13.24
C SER A 357 3.94 -16.55 -12.43
N PHE A 358 4.84 -15.80 -13.07
CA PHE A 358 5.82 -14.99 -12.35
C PHE A 358 5.20 -13.66 -11.94
N SER A 359 5.58 -13.18 -10.77
CA SER A 359 5.30 -11.81 -10.36
C SER A 359 6.63 -11.11 -10.06
N SER A 360 6.70 -9.84 -10.44
CA SER A 360 7.85 -9.00 -10.13
C SER A 360 7.39 -7.69 -9.52
N VAL A 361 8.28 -7.08 -8.74
CA VAL A 361 8.13 -5.69 -8.31
C VAL A 361 9.40 -4.94 -8.66
N TYR A 362 9.24 -3.67 -9.01
CA TYR A 362 10.31 -2.70 -9.20
C TYR A 362 10.38 -1.77 -7.98
N TYR A 363 11.58 -1.43 -7.53
CA TYR A 363 11.77 -0.47 -6.43
C TYR A 363 13.10 0.25 -6.55
N THR A 364 13.13 1.55 -6.24
CA THR A 364 14.37 2.33 -6.26
C THR A 364 15.09 2.22 -4.92
N GLU A 365 16.39 1.97 -4.92
CA GLU A 365 17.23 2.19 -3.74
C GLU A 365 17.53 3.70 -3.67
N ASP A 366 16.83 4.41 -2.77
CA ASP A 366 17.25 5.72 -2.24
C ASP A 366 17.35 6.89 -3.26
N THR A 367 16.29 7.69 -3.38
CA THR A 367 16.30 9.00 -4.09
C THR A 367 16.55 10.18 -3.15
N SER A 368 17.00 9.95 -1.91
CA SER A 368 17.13 11.01 -0.89
C SER A 368 18.19 12.09 -1.21
N SER A 369 18.97 11.96 -2.30
CA SER A 369 20.00 12.95 -2.66
C SER A 369 19.89 13.63 -4.04
N GLU A 370 19.14 13.10 -5.02
CA GLU A 370 19.20 13.63 -6.41
C GLU A 370 17.89 14.25 -6.97
N MET A 371 16.74 14.08 -6.30
CA MET A 371 15.42 14.53 -6.83
C MET A 371 15.09 16.03 -6.68
N ALA A 372 16.08 16.93 -6.69
CA ALA A 372 15.84 18.37 -6.47
C ALA A 372 16.16 19.31 -7.64
N THR A 373 16.48 18.83 -8.85
CA THR A 373 17.04 19.74 -9.87
C THR A 373 16.32 19.85 -11.21
N GLU A 374 15.31 19.05 -11.53
CA GLU A 374 14.66 19.17 -12.84
C GLU A 374 13.34 19.95 -12.78
N ASN A 375 13.37 21.11 -13.45
CA ASN A 375 12.31 22.12 -13.71
C ASN A 375 12.06 23.20 -12.63
N SER A 376 13.04 24.09 -12.48
CA SER A 376 12.97 25.29 -11.63
C SER A 376 12.28 26.53 -12.24
N GLU A 377 11.81 26.47 -13.49
CA GLU A 377 11.22 27.64 -14.15
C GLU A 377 9.71 27.81 -13.90
N GLU A 378 8.93 26.72 -13.77
CA GLU A 378 7.49 26.81 -13.44
C GLU A 378 7.23 27.21 -11.97
N LEU A 379 8.19 26.97 -11.08
CA LEU A 379 8.07 27.27 -9.64
C LEU A 379 8.15 28.77 -9.30
N LYS A 380 8.65 29.62 -10.21
CA LYS A 380 8.72 31.07 -10.00
C LYS A 380 7.35 31.75 -10.01
N ILE A 381 6.34 31.14 -10.65
CA ILE A 381 4.99 31.74 -10.79
C ILE A 381 4.17 31.57 -9.50
N LEU A 382 4.54 30.64 -8.63
CA LEU A 382 3.73 30.29 -7.44
C LEU A 382 4.22 30.90 -6.12
N ASN A 383 5.30 31.69 -6.10
CA ASN A 383 5.85 32.28 -4.86
C ASN A 383 6.11 31.23 -3.76
N ILE A 384 6.46 30.00 -4.16
CA ILE A 384 6.79 28.92 -3.23
C ILE A 384 8.31 28.95 -3.00
N ASP A 385 8.69 29.10 -1.73
CA ASP A 385 10.08 29.15 -1.28
C ASP A 385 10.86 27.88 -1.72
N PRO A 386 11.97 28.01 -2.47
CA PRO A 386 12.80 26.89 -2.92
C PRO A 386 13.55 26.17 -1.78
N LYS A 387 13.35 26.55 -0.51
CA LYS A 387 13.86 25.84 0.67
C LYS A 387 12.91 24.78 1.23
N PHE A 388 11.93 24.30 0.46
CA PHE A 388 11.16 23.11 0.81
C PHE A 388 12.03 21.84 0.69
N LYS A 389 12.95 21.65 1.64
CA LYS A 389 13.50 20.34 1.97
C LYS A 389 12.32 19.42 2.31
N PHE A 390 12.46 18.12 1.99
CA PHE A 390 11.55 17.05 2.42
C PHE A 390 11.53 16.83 3.96
N SER A 391 11.57 17.90 4.75
CA SER A 391 11.58 17.92 6.21
C SER A 391 10.19 17.78 6.85
N ASN A 392 9.13 17.60 6.06
CA ASN A 392 7.75 17.48 6.55
C ASN A 392 7.18 16.05 6.49
N TYR A 393 7.98 15.04 6.16
CA TYR A 393 7.68 13.70 6.69
C TYR A 393 7.86 13.77 8.21
N SER A 394 6.99 13.08 8.95
CA SER A 394 6.94 13.09 10.41
C SER A 394 8.29 12.65 11.04
N ALA A 395 9.22 13.59 11.13
CA ALA A 395 10.43 13.57 11.95
C ALA A 395 10.11 13.71 13.46
N ARG A 396 8.83 13.56 13.85
CA ARG A 396 8.32 13.81 15.20
C ARG A 396 8.57 12.68 16.20
N TRP A 397 9.33 11.65 15.82
CA TRP A 397 9.60 10.45 16.65
C TRP A 397 11.10 10.13 16.82
N TYR A 398 12.00 11.09 16.63
CA TYR A 398 13.45 10.83 16.68
C TYR A 398 14.19 11.66 17.74
N PRO A 399 14.45 11.09 18.93
CA PRO A 399 15.61 11.50 19.75
C PRO A 399 16.81 10.53 19.61
N ASP A 400 16.60 9.25 19.27
CA ASP A 400 17.63 8.23 19.50
C ASP A 400 18.52 7.91 18.28
N PHE A 401 18.14 8.33 17.07
CA PHE A 401 18.92 8.06 15.86
C PHE A 401 19.97 9.14 15.53
N ILE A 402 19.68 10.42 15.83
CA ILE A 402 20.62 11.53 15.61
C ILE A 402 21.80 11.46 16.60
N THR A 403 21.57 10.93 17.80
CA THR A 403 22.61 10.84 18.83
C THR A 403 23.69 9.81 18.44
N ASN A 404 23.33 8.65 17.89
CA ASN A 404 24.31 7.64 17.47
C ASN A 404 25.08 8.02 16.18
N PHE A 405 24.48 8.83 15.30
CA PHE A 405 25.16 9.34 14.11
C PHE A 405 26.20 10.41 14.46
N ILE A 406 25.95 11.25 15.48
CA ILE A 406 26.89 12.30 15.91
C ILE A 406 28.06 11.73 16.74
N TYR A 407 27.85 10.69 17.55
CA TYR A 407 28.95 10.09 18.33
C TYR A 407 29.92 9.25 17.48
N SER A 408 29.47 8.71 16.34
CA SER A 408 30.34 7.93 15.45
C SER A 408 31.24 8.80 14.58
N PHE A 409 30.83 10.05 14.31
CA PHE A 409 31.62 11.00 13.50
C PHE A 409 32.74 11.70 14.27
N ASN A 410 32.64 11.79 15.61
CA ASN A 410 33.68 12.40 16.46
C ASN A 410 34.84 11.45 16.81
N TRP A 411 34.79 10.17 16.41
CA TRP A 411 35.90 9.24 16.64
C TRP A 411 36.89 9.18 15.47
N PHE A 412 36.55 9.73 14.29
CA PHE A 412 37.41 9.72 13.10
C PHE A 412 38.15 11.04 12.82
N GLN A 413 38.08 12.03 13.73
CA GLN A 413 38.86 13.28 13.60
C GLN A 413 39.88 13.52 14.72
N ASN A 414 40.16 12.54 15.56
CA ASN A 414 41.35 12.57 16.42
C ASN A 414 41.87 11.15 16.64
N THR A 415 42.66 10.64 15.70
CA THR A 415 43.82 9.76 15.92
C THR A 415 44.68 9.71 14.68
#